data_AF-A0AAF0FTE4-F1
#
_entry.id   AF-A0AAF0FTE4-F1
#
_cell.length_a   1.000
_cell.length_b   1.000
_cell.length_c   1.000
_cell.angle_alpha   90.00
_cell.angle_beta   90.00
_cell.angle_gamma   90.00
#
_symmetry.space_group_name_H-M   'P 1'
#
loop_
_entity.id
_entity.type
_entity.pdbx_description
1 polymer ?
#
loop_
_entity_poly.entity_id
_entity_poly.type
_entity_poly.pdbx_seq_one_letter_code
_entity_poly.pdbx_strand_id
1 'polypeptide(L)'
;MVKLPDKKSLEGFSKKITEAVKLPDDSEPKDTQKPVENNSGLSEEDLKKIREEERKKIEQEQKDKDAAEKAKKYEEIEAQKRAEEEKLLEEKKKEIEKERLEKERTEQEALKQKERDEWAKEEEKKRFEEERKKSEIEKELLKKQKEEEKAAGKKSHTLRNIGIVVVIILAVLVAGYVTLITGNDNINAYGYPLSYSATYNILIPDNKDVNFAAIPVKALTSGDSVVLMINNDRRTLALGESATYPAKHLTIKTLGITVFDADYQITATFRGVVTNRDDFYVVVKTSEPIPSWLVGIMTPSGVGITPV
;
A
#
# COMPACT_ATOMS: atom_id res chain seq x y z
N MET A 1 8.24 14.30 17.13
CA MET A 1 7.35 14.90 18.16
C MET A 1 5.93 14.88 17.62
N VAL A 2 5.12 13.91 18.03
CA VAL A 2 3.73 13.74 17.56
C VAL A 2 2.82 14.46 18.55
N LYS A 3 2.05 15.46 18.09
CA LYS A 3 1.05 16.16 18.91
C LYS A 3 -0.16 15.24 19.13
N LEU A 4 -0.46 14.97 20.39
CA LEU A 4 -1.67 14.29 20.83
C LEU A 4 -2.90 15.21 20.62
N PRO A 5 -4.09 14.65 20.27
CA PRO A 5 -5.30 15.43 20.10
C PRO A 5 -5.92 15.86 21.44
N ASP A 6 -6.58 17.01 21.42
CA ASP A 6 -7.16 17.71 22.57
C ASP A 6 -8.35 16.98 23.21
N LYS A 7 -8.40 17.03 24.54
CA LYS A 7 -9.43 16.41 25.41
C LYS A 7 -10.86 16.94 25.23
N LYS A 8 -11.09 17.94 24.37
CA LYS A 8 -12.43 18.54 24.17
C LYS A 8 -13.31 17.80 23.16
N SER A 9 -12.81 16.82 22.41
CA SER A 9 -13.64 16.08 21.44
C SER A 9 -14.32 14.83 22.02
N LEU A 10 -14.10 14.48 23.30
CA LEU A 10 -14.65 13.27 23.94
C LEU A 10 -15.94 13.52 24.75
N GLU A 11 -16.30 14.77 25.06
CA GLU A 11 -17.54 15.08 25.79
C GLU A 11 -18.80 15.10 24.89
N GLY A 12 -18.64 15.01 23.57
CA GLY A 12 -19.77 14.97 22.63
C GLY A 12 -20.43 13.59 22.46
N PHE A 13 -19.77 12.51 22.90
CA PHE A 13 -20.24 11.14 22.66
C PHE A 13 -21.02 10.51 23.81
N SER A 14 -20.88 11.02 25.05
CA SER A 14 -21.60 10.49 26.22
C SER A 14 -23.02 11.05 26.38
N LYS A 15 -23.40 12.08 25.62
CA LYS A 15 -24.73 12.71 25.71
C LYS A 15 -25.78 12.16 24.75
N LYS A 16 -25.45 11.18 23.90
CA LYS A 16 -26.35 10.64 22.85
C LYS A 16 -26.85 9.21 23.09
N ILE A 17 -26.54 8.58 24.22
CA ILE A 17 -26.98 7.19 24.53
C ILE A 17 -28.13 7.14 25.55
N THR A 18 -28.51 8.25 26.19
CA THR A 18 -29.60 8.28 27.18
C THR A 18 -30.99 8.62 26.64
N GLU A 19 -31.19 8.68 25.31
CA GLU A 19 -32.46 9.13 24.73
C GLU A 19 -32.98 8.22 23.61
N ALA A 20 -33.05 6.91 23.84
CA ALA A 20 -33.72 5.99 22.91
C ALA A 20 -34.05 4.62 23.53
N VAL A 21 -34.84 4.57 24.61
CA VAL A 21 -35.60 3.36 24.97
C VAL A 21 -36.98 3.77 25.47
N LYS A 22 -37.84 4.17 24.52
CA LYS A 22 -39.29 4.17 24.71
C LYS A 22 -39.78 2.78 24.32
N LEU A 23 -40.09 1.96 25.32
CA LEU A 23 -40.84 0.71 25.13
C LEU A 23 -42.35 1.02 25.12
N PRO A 24 -43.13 0.22 24.37
CA PRO A 24 -44.53 0.51 24.08
C PRO A 24 -45.45 0.34 25.31
N ASP A 25 -46.42 1.23 25.36
CA ASP A 25 -47.55 1.27 26.27
C ASP A 25 -48.62 0.32 25.70
N ASP A 26 -48.80 -0.85 26.31
CA ASP A 26 -49.84 -1.80 25.97
C ASP A 26 -50.48 -2.34 27.26
N SER A 27 -51.56 -1.65 27.64
CA SER A 27 -52.90 -2.21 27.82
C SER A 27 -53.08 -3.48 28.69
N GLU A 28 -53.82 -3.25 29.78
CA GLU A 28 -55.00 -4.01 30.28
C GLU A 28 -54.90 -4.57 31.73
N PRO A 29 -56.02 -5.03 32.35
CA PRO A 29 -56.71 -4.26 33.38
C PRO A 29 -56.80 -5.05 34.69
N LYS A 30 -56.71 -4.41 35.87
CA LYS A 30 -57.06 -5.11 37.12
C LYS A 30 -57.92 -4.27 38.03
N ASP A 31 -59.21 -4.41 37.75
CA ASP A 31 -60.29 -4.66 38.69
C ASP A 31 -59.96 -4.42 40.17
N THR A 32 -60.66 -3.42 40.69
CA THR A 32 -60.75 -3.15 42.12
C THR A 32 -61.80 -4.12 42.70
N GLN A 33 -61.36 -5.26 43.21
CA GLN A 33 -62.15 -6.15 44.08
C GLN A 33 -61.19 -6.73 45.12
N LYS A 34 -61.41 -6.80 46.43
CA LYS A 34 -62.44 -6.43 47.43
C LYS A 34 -61.73 -6.68 48.80
N PRO A 35 -62.16 -6.13 49.95
CA PRO A 35 -62.12 -6.90 51.17
C PRO A 35 -63.49 -7.56 51.32
N VAL A 36 -63.59 -8.83 50.93
CA VAL A 36 -64.71 -9.67 51.36
C VAL A 36 -64.45 -9.98 52.84
N GLU A 37 -65.14 -9.27 53.72
CA GLU A 37 -65.48 -9.79 55.03
C GLU A 37 -66.28 -11.09 54.80
N ASN A 38 -65.65 -12.23 55.03
CA ASN A 38 -66.35 -13.44 55.44
C ASN A 38 -65.40 -14.40 56.16
N ASN A 39 -65.70 -14.53 57.45
CA ASN A 39 -65.77 -15.76 58.21
C ASN A 39 -64.49 -16.46 58.72
N SER A 40 -64.54 -16.61 60.04
CA SER A 40 -64.34 -17.86 60.80
C SER A 40 -62.92 -18.43 60.90
N GLY A 41 -62.34 -18.26 62.09
CA GLY A 41 -61.81 -19.40 62.84
C GLY A 41 -60.50 -20.02 62.37
N LEU A 42 -59.49 -19.22 62.03
CA LEU A 42 -58.10 -19.71 62.05
C LEU A 42 -57.58 -19.61 63.48
N SER A 43 -57.22 -20.76 64.05
CA SER A 43 -56.56 -20.86 65.36
C SER A 43 -55.27 -20.04 65.34
N GLU A 44 -54.90 -19.42 66.47
CA GLU A 44 -53.61 -18.70 66.61
C GLU A 44 -52.39 -19.54 66.21
N GLU A 45 -52.52 -20.87 66.25
CA GLU A 45 -51.50 -21.81 65.81
C GLU A 45 -51.28 -21.80 64.28
N ASP A 46 -52.33 -21.62 63.47
CA ASP A 46 -52.20 -21.62 62.02
C ASP A 46 -51.57 -20.32 61.50
N LEU A 47 -51.88 -19.19 62.15
CA LEU A 47 -51.23 -17.91 61.87
C LEU A 47 -49.73 -17.93 62.23
N LYS A 48 -49.35 -18.67 63.28
CA LYS A 48 -47.93 -18.87 63.64
C LYS A 48 -47.20 -19.71 62.60
N LYS A 49 -47.83 -20.79 62.10
CA LYS A 49 -47.26 -21.63 61.03
C LYS A 49 -47.03 -20.85 59.73
N ILE A 50 -48.00 -20.04 59.31
CA ILE A 50 -47.88 -19.19 58.10
C ILE A 50 -46.69 -18.22 58.23
N ARG A 51 -46.54 -17.55 59.39
CA ARG A 51 -45.41 -16.64 59.63
C ARG A 51 -44.06 -17.36 59.68
N GLU A 52 -44.02 -18.59 60.20
CA GLU A 52 -42.79 -19.39 60.25
C GLU A 52 -42.40 -19.88 58.85
N GLU A 53 -43.36 -20.29 58.02
CA GLU A 53 -43.14 -20.66 56.62
C GLU A 53 -42.67 -19.46 55.78
N GLU A 54 -43.27 -18.28 55.96
CA GLU A 54 -42.81 -17.06 55.29
C GLU A 54 -41.37 -16.69 55.66
N ARG A 55 -41.00 -16.82 56.95
CA ARG A 55 -39.61 -16.59 57.39
C ARG A 55 -38.63 -17.57 56.76
N LYS A 56 -38.99 -18.86 56.71
CA LYS A 56 -38.16 -19.89 56.05
C LYS A 56 -37.99 -19.60 54.56
N LYS A 57 -39.05 -19.17 53.89
CA LYS A 57 -39.01 -18.80 52.46
C LYS A 57 -38.10 -17.60 52.21
N ILE A 58 -38.17 -16.56 53.05
CA ILE A 58 -37.31 -15.38 52.94
C ILE A 58 -35.85 -15.74 53.22
N GLU A 59 -35.57 -16.56 54.24
CA GLU A 59 -34.21 -17.01 54.55
C GLU A 59 -33.62 -17.85 53.41
N GLN A 60 -34.44 -18.72 52.80
CA GLN A 60 -34.01 -19.53 51.67
C GLN A 60 -33.76 -18.67 50.41
N GLU A 61 -34.64 -17.71 50.13
CA GLU A 61 -34.44 -16.76 49.03
C GLU A 61 -33.18 -15.90 49.22
N GLN A 62 -32.85 -15.51 50.46
CA GLN A 62 -31.58 -14.82 50.76
C GLN A 62 -30.38 -15.72 50.54
N LYS A 63 -30.42 -16.98 51.00
CA LYS A 63 -29.33 -17.95 50.76
C LYS A 63 -29.12 -18.21 49.26
N ASP A 64 -30.20 -18.32 48.50
CA ASP A 64 -30.13 -18.53 47.05
C ASP A 64 -29.56 -17.29 46.33
N LYS A 65 -29.93 -16.07 46.76
CA LYS A 65 -29.34 -14.82 46.26
C LYS A 65 -27.85 -14.72 46.56
N ASP A 66 -27.44 -15.02 47.79
CA ASP A 66 -26.04 -15.00 48.21
C ASP A 66 -25.21 -16.05 47.46
N ALA A 67 -25.78 -17.24 47.23
CA ALA A 67 -25.15 -18.30 46.45
C ALA A 67 -25.01 -17.89 44.98
N ALA A 68 -26.04 -17.28 44.39
CA ALA A 68 -26.01 -16.77 43.03
C ALA A 68 -25.00 -15.61 42.86
N GLU A 69 -24.90 -14.71 43.84
CA GLU A 69 -23.90 -13.64 43.82
C GLU A 69 -22.47 -14.17 43.90
N LYS A 70 -22.23 -15.17 44.77
CA LYS A 70 -20.93 -15.84 44.87
C LYS A 70 -20.56 -16.57 43.57
N ALA A 71 -21.52 -17.24 42.94
CA ALA A 71 -21.31 -17.92 41.66
C ALA A 71 -20.92 -16.91 40.56
N LYS A 72 -21.64 -15.78 40.47
CA LYS A 72 -21.32 -14.71 39.51
C LYS A 72 -19.93 -14.11 39.74
N LYS A 73 -19.56 -13.85 41.00
CA LYS A 73 -18.20 -13.35 41.33
C LYS A 73 -17.11 -14.34 40.93
N TYR A 74 -17.35 -15.64 41.10
CA TYR A 74 -16.39 -16.67 40.71
C TYR A 74 -16.22 -16.72 39.18
N GLU A 75 -17.34 -16.68 38.44
CA GLU A 75 -17.34 -16.65 36.98
C GLU A 75 -16.63 -15.40 36.43
N GLU A 76 -16.87 -14.23 37.04
CA GLU A 76 -16.19 -12.98 36.66
C GLU A 76 -14.68 -13.05 36.88
N ILE A 77 -14.23 -13.60 38.02
CA ILE A 77 -12.80 -13.79 38.30
C ILE A 77 -12.17 -14.75 37.30
N GLU A 78 -12.86 -15.83 36.94
CA GLU A 78 -12.36 -16.79 35.96
C GLU A 78 -12.29 -16.19 34.55
N ALA A 79 -13.29 -15.39 34.16
CA ALA A 79 -13.29 -14.67 32.90
C ALA A 79 -12.17 -13.63 32.83
N GLN A 80 -11.91 -12.90 33.92
CA GLN A 80 -10.80 -11.94 34.01
C GLN A 80 -9.45 -12.64 33.86
N LYS A 81 -9.24 -13.78 34.54
CA LYS A 81 -8.00 -14.57 34.40
C LYS A 81 -7.78 -15.07 32.98
N ARG A 82 -8.83 -15.57 32.31
CA ARG A 82 -8.75 -16.00 30.90
C ARG A 82 -8.42 -14.84 29.96
N ALA A 83 -9.04 -13.68 30.16
CA ALA A 83 -8.76 -12.49 29.37
C ALA A 83 -7.33 -11.95 29.59
N GLU A 84 -6.78 -12.05 30.79
CA GLU A 84 -5.40 -11.68 31.09
C GLU A 84 -4.39 -12.64 30.45
N GLU A 85 -4.64 -13.95 30.53
CA GLU A 85 -3.79 -14.96 29.89
C GLU A 85 -3.78 -14.82 28.36
N GLU A 86 -4.93 -14.53 27.75
CA GLU A 86 -5.04 -14.28 26.31
C GLU A 86 -4.24 -13.04 25.89
N LYS A 87 -4.32 -11.95 26.65
CA LYS A 87 -3.52 -10.74 26.39
C LYS A 87 -2.02 -11.00 26.51
N LEU A 88 -1.59 -11.78 27.50
CA LEU A 88 -0.19 -12.16 27.67
C LEU A 88 0.32 -13.01 26.49
N LEU A 89 -0.51 -13.91 25.97
CA LEU A 89 -0.18 -14.71 24.79
C LEU A 89 -0.10 -13.85 23.52
N GLU A 90 -1.01 -12.88 23.35
CA GLU A 90 -0.97 -11.95 22.23
C GLU A 90 0.27 -11.05 22.28
N GLU A 91 0.65 -10.56 23.46
CA GLU A 91 1.85 -9.76 23.66
C GLU A 91 3.12 -10.55 23.33
N LYS A 92 3.23 -11.80 23.81
CA LYS A 92 4.35 -12.70 23.46
C LYS A 92 4.43 -12.96 21.95
N LYS A 93 3.30 -13.15 21.27
CA LYS A 93 3.28 -13.32 19.81
C LYS A 93 3.80 -12.07 19.09
N LYS A 94 3.38 -10.88 19.53
CA LYS A 94 3.86 -9.61 18.98
C LYS A 94 5.36 -9.40 19.22
N GLU A 95 5.88 -9.83 20.36
CA GLU A 95 7.31 -9.76 20.67
C GLU A 95 8.13 -10.68 19.76
N ILE A 96 7.69 -11.94 19.58
CA ILE A 96 8.34 -12.91 18.68
C ILE A 96 8.31 -12.40 17.22
N GLU A 97 7.20 -11.83 16.78
CA GLU A 97 7.08 -11.28 15.43
C GLU A 97 8.02 -10.08 15.21
N LYS A 98 8.12 -9.18 16.21
CA LYS A 98 9.07 -8.06 16.18
C LYS A 98 10.51 -8.54 16.10
N GLU A 99 10.89 -9.54 16.90
CA GLU A 99 12.24 -10.11 16.87
C GLU A 99 12.56 -10.74 15.50
N ARG A 100 11.59 -11.42 14.89
CA ARG A 100 11.74 -11.98 13.54
C ARG A 100 11.96 -10.90 12.48
N LEU A 101 11.17 -9.82 12.53
CA LEU A 101 11.30 -8.68 11.61
C LEU A 101 12.63 -7.94 11.79
N GLU A 102 13.12 -7.80 13.03
CA GLU A 102 14.41 -7.18 13.30
C GLU A 102 15.55 -8.04 12.75
N LYS A 103 15.52 -9.36 12.96
CA LYS A 103 16.49 -10.29 12.37
C LYS A 103 16.49 -10.20 10.84
N GLU A 104 15.32 -10.24 10.20
CA GLU A 104 15.21 -10.12 8.74
C GLU A 104 15.77 -8.78 8.23
N ARG A 105 15.54 -7.67 8.95
CA ARG A 105 16.12 -6.37 8.60
C ARG A 105 17.64 -6.38 8.70
N THR A 106 18.20 -6.95 9.78
CA THR A 106 19.65 -7.05 9.96
C THR A 106 20.32 -7.94 8.91
N GLU A 107 19.68 -9.04 8.52
CA GLU A 107 20.16 -9.93 7.45
C GLU A 107 20.11 -9.22 6.09
N GLN A 108 19.04 -8.48 5.80
CA GLN A 108 18.93 -7.71 4.57
C GLN A 108 19.97 -6.58 4.50
N GLU A 109 20.23 -5.88 5.60
CA GLU A 109 21.28 -4.87 5.69
C GLU A 109 22.67 -5.50 5.47
N ALA A 110 22.94 -6.66 6.07
CA ALA A 110 24.18 -7.41 5.87
C ALA A 110 24.36 -7.88 4.41
N LEU A 111 23.29 -8.34 3.76
CA LEU A 111 23.32 -8.71 2.34
C LEU A 111 23.61 -7.50 1.43
N LYS A 112 22.94 -6.37 1.67
CA LYS A 112 23.21 -5.12 0.93
C LYS A 112 24.64 -4.64 1.13
N GLN A 113 25.21 -4.83 2.32
CA GLN A 113 26.59 -4.46 2.59
C GLN A 113 27.58 -5.38 1.87
N LYS A 114 27.34 -6.70 1.86
CA LYS A 114 28.13 -7.64 1.05
C LYS A 114 28.08 -7.33 -0.44
N GLU A 115 26.90 -7.01 -0.98
CA GLU A 115 26.73 -6.63 -2.39
C GLU A 115 27.52 -5.35 -2.73
N ARG A 116 27.51 -4.35 -1.83
CA ARG A 116 28.32 -3.12 -1.99
C ARG A 116 29.81 -3.41 -1.95
N ASP A 117 30.26 -4.27 -1.04
CA ASP A 117 31.68 -4.65 -0.93
C ASP A 117 32.15 -5.45 -2.15
N GLU A 118 31.31 -6.34 -2.69
CA GLU A 118 31.59 -7.07 -3.94
C GLU A 118 31.66 -6.14 -5.15
N TRP A 119 30.72 -5.20 -5.26
CA TRP A 119 30.71 -4.21 -6.32
C TRP A 119 31.95 -3.30 -6.26
N ALA A 120 32.37 -2.86 -5.07
CA ALA A 120 33.58 -2.07 -4.88
C ALA A 120 34.85 -2.84 -5.32
N LYS A 121 34.94 -4.14 -4.99
CA LYS A 121 36.05 -5.00 -5.44
C LYS A 121 36.04 -5.22 -6.96
N GLU A 122 34.87 -5.33 -7.57
CA GLU A 122 34.74 -5.46 -9.02
C GLU A 122 35.14 -4.15 -9.73
N GLU A 123 34.74 -3.00 -9.19
CA GLU A 123 35.12 -1.68 -9.72
C GLU A 123 36.64 -1.47 -9.62
N GLU A 124 37.26 -1.83 -8.49
CA GLU A 124 38.71 -1.75 -8.33
C GLU A 124 39.46 -2.64 -9.33
N LYS A 125 38.98 -3.87 -9.56
CA LYS A 125 39.53 -4.75 -10.59
C LYS A 125 39.41 -4.16 -11.99
N LYS A 126 38.24 -3.58 -12.33
CA LYS A 126 38.05 -2.90 -13.63
C LYS A 126 38.99 -1.72 -13.79
N ARG A 127 39.15 -0.89 -12.76
CA ARG A 127 40.10 0.24 -12.78
C ARG A 127 41.54 -0.22 -12.98
N PHE A 128 41.96 -1.28 -12.29
CA PHE A 128 43.30 -1.84 -12.45
C PHE A 128 43.53 -2.44 -13.84
N GLU A 129 42.54 -3.13 -14.42
CA GLU A 129 42.61 -3.62 -15.80
C GLU A 129 42.65 -2.49 -16.84
N GLU A 130 41.84 -1.44 -16.65
CA GLU A 130 41.87 -0.25 -17.50
C GLU A 130 43.20 0.48 -17.42
N GLU A 131 43.79 0.61 -16.23
CA GLU A 131 45.10 1.22 -16.05
C GLU A 131 46.21 0.39 -16.70
N ARG A 132 46.15 -0.95 -16.61
CA ARG A 132 47.04 -1.83 -17.36
C ARG A 132 46.89 -1.65 -18.86
N LYS A 133 45.67 -1.63 -19.39
CA LYS A 133 45.39 -1.40 -20.82
C LYS A 133 45.89 -0.02 -21.27
N LYS A 134 45.68 1.03 -20.47
CA LYS A 134 46.21 2.38 -20.75
C LYS A 134 47.74 2.37 -20.79
N SER A 135 48.40 1.69 -19.86
CA SER A 135 49.86 1.59 -19.84
C SER A 135 50.41 0.81 -21.05
N GLU A 136 49.68 -0.20 -21.54
CA GLU A 136 50.05 -0.96 -22.74
C GLU A 136 49.85 -0.11 -24.00
N ILE A 137 48.73 0.60 -24.11
CA ILE A 137 48.45 1.53 -25.22
C ILE A 137 49.47 2.68 -25.24
N GLU A 138 49.83 3.23 -24.09
CA GLU A 138 50.84 4.30 -23.99
C GLU A 138 52.22 3.79 -24.42
N LYS A 139 52.62 2.59 -23.99
CA LYS A 139 53.86 1.95 -24.46
C LYS A 139 53.83 1.66 -25.95
N GLU A 140 52.69 1.26 -26.50
CA GLU A 140 52.51 1.01 -27.94
C GLU A 140 52.53 2.33 -28.73
N LEU A 141 51.92 3.40 -28.22
CA LEU A 141 51.98 4.75 -28.77
C LEU A 141 53.39 5.32 -28.73
N LEU A 142 54.16 5.10 -27.66
CA LEU A 142 55.55 5.54 -27.57
C LEU A 142 56.46 4.77 -28.54
N LYS A 143 56.19 3.48 -28.76
CA LYS A 143 56.86 2.68 -29.80
C LYS A 143 56.48 3.18 -31.20
N LYS A 144 55.19 3.39 -31.46
CA LYS A 144 54.69 3.95 -32.72
C LYS A 144 55.20 5.36 -32.96
N GLN A 145 55.33 6.22 -31.95
CA GLN A 145 55.95 7.54 -32.08
C GLN A 145 57.45 7.45 -32.35
N LYS A 146 58.17 6.47 -31.77
CA LYS A 146 59.58 6.23 -32.11
C LYS A 146 59.75 5.62 -33.51
N GLU A 147 58.79 4.83 -33.99
CA GLU A 147 58.74 4.32 -35.36
C GLU A 147 58.26 5.40 -36.35
N GLU A 148 57.34 6.27 -35.94
CA GLU A 148 56.88 7.43 -36.68
C GLU A 148 57.94 8.53 -36.66
N GLU A 149 58.75 8.77 -35.64
CA GLU A 149 59.92 9.67 -35.76
C GLU A 149 60.94 9.11 -36.75
N LYS A 150 60.99 7.78 -36.93
CA LYS A 150 61.78 7.11 -37.98
C LYS A 150 61.08 7.11 -39.35
N ALA A 151 59.75 7.24 -39.42
CA ALA A 151 58.96 7.18 -40.66
C ALA A 151 58.36 8.54 -41.12
N ALA A 152 58.28 9.53 -40.23
CA ALA A 152 57.76 10.88 -40.42
C ALA A 152 58.80 11.81 -41.06
N GLY A 153 59.57 11.24 -41.98
CA GLY A 153 59.94 11.94 -43.19
C GLY A 153 58.75 12.23 -44.11
N LYS A 154 57.53 11.69 -43.89
CA LYS A 154 56.37 11.95 -44.78
C LYS A 154 54.97 11.73 -44.14
N LYS A 155 54.28 12.86 -43.87
CA LYS A 155 52.82 13.17 -43.95
C LYS A 155 51.76 12.23 -43.31
N SER A 156 50.77 12.81 -42.62
CA SER A 156 49.35 12.87 -43.07
C SER A 156 48.38 13.43 -42.01
N HIS A 157 47.61 14.46 -42.37
CA HIS A 157 46.70 15.24 -41.51
C HIS A 157 45.28 14.65 -41.39
N THR A 158 45.03 13.45 -41.93
CA THR A 158 43.65 12.95 -42.20
C THR A 158 43.03 12.13 -41.06
N LEU A 159 43.83 11.49 -40.21
CA LEU A 159 43.35 10.62 -39.12
C LEU A 159 42.76 11.39 -37.93
N ARG A 160 43.20 12.63 -37.71
CA ARG A 160 42.75 13.49 -36.60
C ARG A 160 41.27 13.89 -36.71
N ASN A 161 40.75 14.03 -37.92
CA ASN A 161 39.37 14.50 -38.14
C ASN A 161 38.32 13.40 -37.95
N ILE A 162 38.67 12.13 -38.21
CA ILE A 162 37.73 11.00 -38.08
C ILE A 162 37.47 10.66 -36.62
N GLY A 163 38.50 10.73 -35.75
CA GLY A 163 38.33 10.49 -34.31
C GLY A 163 37.41 11.49 -33.61
N ILE A 164 37.42 12.76 -34.05
CA ILE A 164 36.59 13.82 -33.46
C ILE A 164 35.10 13.62 -33.78
N VAL A 165 34.77 13.18 -35.00
CA VAL A 165 33.38 12.97 -35.43
C VAL A 165 32.72 11.82 -34.64
N VAL A 166 33.44 10.73 -34.40
CA VAL A 166 32.91 9.58 -33.65
C VAL A 166 32.61 9.94 -32.19
N VAL A 167 33.48 10.71 -31.54
CA VAL A 167 33.29 11.16 -30.15
C VAL A 167 32.09 12.12 -30.04
N ILE A 168 31.90 13.01 -31.02
CA ILE A 168 30.74 13.91 -31.05
C ILE A 168 29.43 13.13 -31.21
N ILE A 169 29.38 12.13 -32.11
CA ILE A 169 28.19 11.30 -32.29
C ILE A 169 27.86 10.52 -31.00
N LEU A 170 28.88 9.96 -30.34
CA LEU A 170 28.69 9.28 -29.05
C LEU A 170 28.18 10.25 -27.97
N ALA A 171 28.74 11.46 -27.90
CA ALA A 171 28.31 12.47 -26.95
C ALA A 171 26.86 12.93 -27.19
N VAL A 172 26.43 13.07 -28.45
CA VAL A 172 25.05 13.41 -28.81
C VAL A 172 24.09 12.28 -28.45
N LEU A 173 24.47 11.02 -28.65
CA LEU A 173 23.63 9.87 -28.26
C LEU A 173 23.48 9.74 -26.75
N VAL A 174 24.57 9.94 -25.99
CA VAL A 174 24.53 9.92 -24.51
C VAL A 174 23.73 11.11 -23.98
N ALA A 175 23.91 12.31 -24.55
CA ALA A 175 23.13 13.50 -24.17
C ALA A 175 21.63 13.34 -24.51
N GLY A 176 21.30 12.72 -25.65
CA GLY A 176 19.92 12.41 -26.03
C GLY A 176 19.24 11.39 -25.12
N TYR A 177 20.00 10.41 -24.61
CA TYR A 177 19.48 9.44 -23.65
C TYR A 177 19.17 10.07 -22.28
N VAL A 178 19.98 11.02 -21.81
CA VAL A 178 19.83 11.67 -20.50
C VAL A 178 18.74 12.75 -20.47
N THR A 179 18.29 13.25 -21.62
CA THR A 179 17.34 14.37 -21.71
C THR A 179 15.90 13.98 -22.06
N LEU A 180 15.53 12.71 -21.89
CA LEU A 180 14.13 12.27 -21.92
C LEU A 180 13.42 12.71 -20.64
N ILE A 181 13.31 14.03 -20.45
CA ILE A 181 12.53 14.65 -19.38
C ILE A 181 11.09 14.74 -19.89
N THR A 182 10.30 13.72 -19.57
CA THR A 182 8.84 13.77 -19.64
C THR A 182 8.36 14.76 -18.57
N GLY A 183 8.23 16.04 -18.96
CA GLY A 183 7.62 17.07 -18.15
C GLY A 183 6.11 17.01 -18.27
N ASN A 184 5.43 16.53 -17.22
CA ASN A 184 3.97 16.63 -17.14
C ASN A 184 3.59 18.03 -16.63
N ASP A 185 3.76 19.05 -17.48
CA ASP A 185 3.66 20.46 -17.09
C ASP A 185 2.21 20.89 -16.77
N ASN A 186 1.21 20.09 -17.19
CA ASN A 186 -0.20 20.31 -16.90
C ASN A 186 -0.89 19.03 -16.41
N ILE A 187 -1.31 19.03 -15.15
CA ILE A 187 -1.98 17.87 -14.53
C ILE A 187 -3.45 17.77 -14.99
N ASN A 188 -4.04 18.79 -15.59
CA ASN A 188 -5.44 18.76 -16.02
C ASN A 188 -5.52 18.63 -17.54
N ALA A 189 -6.49 17.84 -18.02
CA ALA A 189 -6.79 17.75 -19.45
C ALA A 189 -7.14 19.12 -20.04
N TYR A 190 -6.77 19.35 -21.29
CA TYR A 190 -7.15 20.55 -22.05
C TYR A 190 -8.56 20.49 -22.62
N GLY A 191 -9.20 19.31 -22.57
CA GLY A 191 -10.57 19.09 -23.04
C GLY A 191 -10.63 18.61 -24.49
N TYR A 192 -9.53 18.06 -25.01
CA TYR A 192 -9.54 17.45 -26.34
C TYR A 192 -10.45 16.21 -26.38
N PRO A 193 -11.15 15.96 -27.50
CA PRO A 193 -11.99 14.78 -27.62
C PRO A 193 -11.15 13.50 -27.59
N LEU A 194 -11.47 12.59 -26.68
CA LEU A 194 -10.78 11.30 -26.50
C LEU A 194 -11.24 10.26 -27.52
N SER A 195 -10.90 10.50 -28.79
CA SER A 195 -11.42 9.75 -29.94
C SER A 195 -10.75 8.38 -30.16
N TYR A 196 -9.58 8.16 -29.56
CA TYR A 196 -8.83 6.92 -29.71
C TYR A 196 -8.93 6.09 -28.44
N SER A 197 -9.00 4.77 -28.58
CA SER A 197 -9.05 3.84 -27.45
C SER A 197 -8.13 2.67 -27.72
N ALA A 198 -7.36 2.28 -26.71
CA ALA A 198 -6.51 1.11 -26.72
C ALA A 198 -6.71 0.31 -25.43
N THR A 199 -6.61 -1.01 -25.54
CA THR A 199 -6.87 -1.94 -24.45
C THR A 199 -5.63 -2.77 -24.16
N TYR A 200 -5.30 -2.92 -22.89
CA TYR A 200 -4.12 -3.65 -22.45
C TYR A 200 -4.44 -4.53 -21.25
N ASN A 201 -3.79 -5.68 -21.19
CA ASN A 201 -3.59 -6.42 -19.95
C ASN A 201 -2.31 -5.90 -19.30
N ILE A 202 -2.39 -5.49 -18.04
CA ILE A 202 -1.26 -4.92 -17.30
C ILE A 202 -1.05 -5.69 -16.01
N LEU A 203 0.16 -6.21 -15.83
CA LEU A 203 0.62 -6.88 -14.61
C LEU A 203 1.55 -5.94 -13.84
N ILE A 204 1.05 -5.38 -12.73
CA ILE A 204 1.78 -4.45 -11.88
C ILE A 204 2.36 -5.21 -10.68
N PRO A 205 3.64 -5.04 -10.33
CA PRO A 205 4.18 -5.64 -9.10
C PRO A 205 3.50 -5.03 -7.86
N ASP A 206 3.02 -5.89 -6.97
CA ASP A 206 2.36 -5.45 -5.73
C ASP A 206 3.35 -4.66 -4.84
N ASN A 207 2.82 -3.59 -4.22
CA ASN A 207 3.53 -2.69 -3.32
C ASN A 207 4.84 -2.10 -3.89
N LYS A 208 4.93 -1.92 -5.20
CA LYS A 208 6.04 -1.22 -5.86
C LYS A 208 5.55 -0.01 -6.62
N ASP A 209 6.29 1.09 -6.49
CA ASP A 209 6.07 2.29 -7.28
C ASP A 209 6.66 2.08 -8.68
N VAL A 210 5.82 2.18 -9.70
CA VAL A 210 6.20 2.06 -11.11
C VAL A 210 5.85 3.34 -11.86
N ASN A 211 6.71 3.80 -12.77
CA ASN A 211 6.51 5.06 -13.47
C ASN A 211 6.26 4.79 -14.96
N PHE A 212 5.05 5.10 -15.45
CA PHE A 212 4.73 5.03 -16.88
C PHE A 212 4.93 6.41 -17.51
N ALA A 213 6.04 6.63 -18.21
CA ALA A 213 6.36 7.93 -18.82
C ALA A 213 6.13 9.15 -17.89
N ALA A 214 6.63 9.05 -16.65
CA ALA A 214 6.48 10.01 -15.55
C ALA A 214 5.10 10.08 -14.87
N ILE A 215 4.21 9.13 -15.13
CA ILE A 215 2.99 8.89 -14.35
C ILE A 215 3.31 7.86 -13.27
N PRO A 216 3.48 8.24 -11.99
CA PRO A 216 3.65 7.28 -10.91
C PRO A 216 2.38 6.48 -10.70
N VAL A 217 2.52 5.16 -10.65
CA VAL A 217 1.45 4.21 -10.41
C VAL A 217 1.89 3.27 -9.30
N LYS A 218 0.99 3.02 -8.36
CA LYS A 218 1.19 2.07 -7.27
C LYS A 218 -0.07 1.24 -7.08
N ALA A 219 0.10 -0.07 -7.03
CA ALA A 219 -0.94 -0.99 -6.61
C ALA A 219 -0.58 -1.54 -5.22
N LEU A 220 -1.59 -1.65 -4.37
CA LEU A 220 -1.49 -2.17 -3.01
C LEU A 220 -2.64 -3.14 -2.80
N THR A 221 -2.35 -4.43 -2.89
CA THR A 221 -3.38 -5.47 -2.78
C THR A 221 -3.56 -5.93 -1.34
N SER A 222 -4.82 -6.15 -0.95
CA SER A 222 -5.21 -6.67 0.35
C SER A 222 -6.44 -7.57 0.18
N GLY A 223 -6.20 -8.89 0.14
CA GLY A 223 -7.25 -9.89 -0.09
C GLY A 223 -7.87 -9.74 -1.48
N ASP A 224 -9.20 -9.59 -1.53
CA ASP A 224 -9.98 -9.45 -2.79
C ASP A 224 -10.12 -8.00 -3.26
N SER A 225 -9.29 -7.10 -2.73
CA SER A 225 -9.32 -5.67 -3.07
C SER A 225 -7.93 -5.13 -3.33
N VAL A 226 -7.85 -4.14 -4.22
CA VAL A 226 -6.62 -3.41 -4.52
C VAL A 226 -6.85 -1.91 -4.38
N VAL A 227 -5.89 -1.24 -3.77
CA VAL A 227 -5.80 0.22 -3.80
C VAL A 227 -4.89 0.59 -4.96
N LEU A 228 -5.47 1.12 -6.04
CA LEU A 228 -4.74 1.60 -7.21
C LEU A 228 -4.60 3.13 -7.15
N MET A 229 -3.35 3.57 -7.11
CA MET A 229 -2.96 4.97 -7.16
C MET A 229 -2.36 5.26 -8.53
N ILE A 230 -2.93 6.23 -9.25
CA ILE A 230 -2.37 6.74 -10.50
C ILE A 230 -2.17 8.24 -10.31
N ASN A 231 -0.95 8.73 -10.43
CA ASN A 231 -0.54 10.05 -9.95
C ASN A 231 -0.88 10.23 -8.46
N ASN A 232 -1.77 11.16 -8.16
CA ASN A 232 -2.25 11.46 -6.80
C ASN A 232 -3.72 11.05 -6.60
N ASP A 233 -4.32 10.39 -7.60
CA ASP A 233 -5.70 9.91 -7.55
C ASP A 233 -5.72 8.47 -7.03
N ARG A 234 -6.29 8.28 -5.84
CA ARG A 234 -6.41 6.98 -5.18
C ARG A 234 -7.81 6.40 -5.37
N ARG A 235 -7.90 5.15 -5.81
CA ARG A 235 -9.14 4.38 -5.87
C ARG A 235 -8.95 3.01 -5.24
N THR A 236 -9.98 2.52 -4.57
CA THR A 236 -10.05 1.15 -4.07
C THR A 236 -10.97 0.37 -4.99
N LEU A 237 -10.54 -0.79 -5.44
CA LEU A 237 -11.24 -1.65 -6.38
C LEU A 237 -11.39 -3.03 -5.76
N ALA A 238 -12.61 -3.55 -5.72
CA ALA A 238 -12.84 -4.97 -5.48
C ALA A 238 -12.54 -5.81 -6.73
N LEU A 239 -12.43 -7.13 -6.57
CA LEU A 239 -12.28 -8.06 -7.69
C LEU A 239 -13.40 -7.88 -8.73
N GLY A 240 -13.01 -7.62 -9.98
CA GLY A 240 -13.93 -7.35 -11.10
C GLY A 240 -14.44 -5.91 -11.17
N GLU A 241 -14.14 -5.07 -10.19
CA GLU A 241 -14.55 -3.67 -10.19
C GLU A 241 -13.68 -2.83 -11.14
N SER A 242 -14.30 -1.82 -11.75
CA SER A 242 -13.64 -0.88 -12.64
C SER A 242 -13.70 0.54 -12.08
N ALA A 243 -12.58 1.27 -12.13
CA ALA A 243 -12.55 2.70 -11.85
C ALA A 243 -12.05 3.47 -13.06
N THR A 244 -12.72 4.57 -13.34
CA THR A 244 -12.29 5.57 -14.31
C THR A 244 -11.61 6.71 -13.59
N TYR A 245 -10.38 7.00 -14.00
CA TYR A 245 -9.59 8.12 -13.51
C TYR A 245 -9.97 9.40 -14.28
N PRO A 246 -9.85 10.58 -13.65
CA PRO A 246 -10.09 11.84 -14.34
C PRO A 246 -9.15 11.99 -15.54
N ALA A 247 -9.61 12.68 -16.58
CA ALA A 247 -8.78 12.95 -17.75
C ALA A 247 -7.60 13.87 -17.36
N LYS A 248 -6.43 13.58 -17.93
CA LYS A 248 -5.17 14.26 -17.68
C LYS A 248 -4.51 14.58 -19.01
N HIS A 249 -3.58 15.54 -19.00
CA HIS A 249 -2.75 15.85 -20.16
C HIS A 249 -1.40 15.12 -20.05
N LEU A 250 -0.82 14.72 -21.18
CA LEU A 250 0.48 14.07 -21.27
C LEU A 250 1.30 14.72 -22.39
N THR A 251 2.41 15.33 -22.01
CA THR A 251 3.39 15.87 -22.96
C THR A 251 4.71 15.12 -22.83
N ILE A 252 5.18 14.56 -23.94
CA ILE A 252 6.45 13.85 -24.01
C ILE A 252 7.40 14.69 -24.84
N LYS A 253 8.53 15.07 -24.24
CA LYS A 253 9.57 15.88 -24.86
C LYS A 253 10.84 15.06 -25.00
N THR A 254 11.47 15.13 -26.16
CA THR A 254 12.81 14.55 -26.41
C THR A 254 13.71 15.70 -26.87
N LEU A 255 14.82 15.93 -26.17
CA LEU A 255 15.74 17.03 -26.49
C LEU A 255 15.06 18.41 -26.55
N GLY A 256 14.05 18.64 -25.70
CA GLY A 256 13.27 19.88 -25.68
C GLY A 256 12.21 20.02 -26.78
N ILE A 257 12.10 19.06 -27.69
CA ILE A 257 11.08 19.03 -28.75
C ILE A 257 9.92 18.15 -28.28
N THR A 258 8.69 18.65 -28.33
CA THR A 258 7.49 17.85 -28.06
C THR A 258 7.31 16.81 -29.16
N VAL A 259 7.36 15.53 -28.78
CA VAL A 259 7.22 14.38 -29.70
C VAL A 259 5.85 13.72 -29.59
N PHE A 260 5.12 13.96 -28.51
CA PHE A 260 3.75 13.51 -28.31
C PHE A 260 3.04 14.44 -27.32
N ASP A 261 1.80 14.81 -27.63
CA ASP A 261 1.02 15.74 -26.82
C ASP A 261 -0.46 15.36 -26.88
N ALA A 262 -1.01 14.82 -25.79
CA ALA A 262 -2.37 14.31 -25.80
C ALA A 262 -3.05 14.36 -24.44
N ASP A 263 -4.37 14.56 -24.46
CA ASP A 263 -5.21 14.25 -23.32
C ASP A 263 -5.45 12.73 -23.27
N TYR A 264 -5.47 12.18 -22.06
CA TYR A 264 -5.72 10.76 -21.83
C TYR A 264 -6.67 10.54 -20.65
N GLN A 265 -7.41 9.44 -20.71
CA GLN A 265 -8.24 8.93 -19.63
C GLN A 265 -8.02 7.43 -19.48
N ILE A 266 -7.90 6.97 -18.25
CA ILE A 266 -7.64 5.56 -17.94
C ILE A 266 -8.86 5.00 -17.21
N THR A 267 -9.35 3.88 -17.69
CA THR A 267 -10.27 3.01 -16.95
C THR A 267 -9.55 1.71 -16.66
N ALA A 268 -9.44 1.35 -15.38
CA ALA A 268 -8.76 0.14 -14.94
C ALA A 268 -9.76 -0.78 -14.23
N THR A 269 -9.74 -2.06 -14.60
CA THR A 269 -10.53 -3.13 -14.00
C THR A 269 -9.59 -4.10 -13.29
N PHE A 270 -9.79 -4.33 -12.00
CA PHE A 270 -8.98 -5.28 -11.24
C PHE A 270 -9.45 -6.71 -11.49
N ARG A 271 -8.56 -7.59 -11.95
CA ARG A 271 -8.89 -9.00 -12.25
C ARG A 271 -8.35 -9.99 -11.22
N GLY A 272 -7.56 -9.52 -10.26
CA GLY A 272 -6.99 -10.34 -9.19
C GLY A 272 -5.47 -10.34 -9.22
N VAL A 273 -4.87 -11.29 -8.52
CA VAL A 273 -3.41 -11.43 -8.38
C VAL A 273 -2.93 -12.65 -9.15
N VAL A 274 -1.90 -12.47 -9.99
CA VAL A 274 -1.22 -13.52 -10.74
C VAL A 274 0.26 -13.52 -10.35
N THR A 275 0.71 -14.54 -9.62
CA THR A 275 2.13 -14.74 -9.29
C THR A 275 2.78 -13.49 -8.65
N ASN A 276 2.17 -12.97 -7.58
CA ASN A 276 2.59 -11.74 -6.87
C ASN A 276 2.57 -10.46 -7.72
N ARG A 277 1.72 -10.42 -8.75
CA ARG A 277 1.45 -9.24 -9.55
C ARG A 277 -0.04 -9.00 -9.66
N ASP A 278 -0.44 -7.76 -9.56
CA ASP A 278 -1.82 -7.35 -9.70
C ASP A 278 -2.16 -7.26 -11.18
N ASP A 279 -3.17 -8.03 -11.58
CA ASP A 279 -3.65 -8.10 -12.95
C ASP A 279 -4.78 -7.12 -13.19
N PHE A 280 -4.56 -6.21 -14.14
CA PHE A 280 -5.51 -5.20 -14.54
C PHE A 280 -5.85 -5.33 -16.01
N TYR A 281 -7.13 -5.20 -16.33
CA TYR A 281 -7.59 -4.89 -17.68
C TYR A 281 -7.76 -3.39 -17.80
N VAL A 282 -6.99 -2.76 -18.68
CA VAL A 282 -6.89 -1.30 -18.76
C VAL A 282 -7.33 -0.83 -20.13
N VAL A 283 -8.27 0.11 -20.15
CA VAL A 283 -8.71 0.84 -21.33
C VAL A 283 -8.16 2.26 -21.23
N VAL A 284 -7.31 2.62 -22.19
CA VAL A 284 -6.73 3.96 -22.31
C VAL A 284 -7.41 4.66 -23.47
N LYS A 285 -8.05 5.79 -23.18
CA LYS A 285 -8.59 6.68 -24.20
C LYS A 285 -7.68 7.88 -24.36
N THR A 286 -7.39 8.28 -25.59
CA THR A 286 -6.50 9.41 -25.89
C THR A 286 -7.09 10.33 -26.96
N SER A 287 -6.66 11.59 -26.94
CA SER A 287 -7.02 12.56 -27.99
C SER A 287 -6.24 12.37 -29.29
N GLU A 288 -5.02 11.85 -29.19
CA GLU A 288 -4.17 11.50 -30.34
C GLU A 288 -3.84 10.00 -30.34
N PRO A 289 -3.64 9.38 -31.52
CA PRO A 289 -3.27 7.97 -31.58
C PRO A 289 -1.86 7.78 -31.02
N ILE A 290 -1.72 6.85 -30.06
CA ILE A 290 -0.43 6.53 -29.45
C ILE A 290 0.47 5.84 -30.49
N PRO A 291 1.63 6.40 -30.84
CA PRO A 291 2.57 5.75 -31.75
C PRO A 291 3.10 4.44 -31.15
N SER A 292 3.27 3.41 -31.97
CA SER A 292 3.72 2.08 -31.51
C SER A 292 5.10 2.12 -30.82
N TRP A 293 6.01 2.95 -31.32
CA TRP A 293 7.34 3.14 -30.72
C TRP A 293 7.27 3.69 -29.30
N LEU A 294 6.22 4.44 -28.97
CA LEU A 294 6.06 5.10 -27.68
C LEU A 294 5.67 4.10 -26.59
N VAL A 295 4.88 3.07 -26.92
CA VAL A 295 4.47 2.02 -25.97
C VAL A 295 5.68 1.34 -25.33
N GLY A 296 6.73 1.07 -26.11
CA GLY A 296 7.97 0.45 -25.61
C GLY A 296 8.72 1.34 -24.61
N ILE A 297 8.68 2.65 -24.80
CA ILE A 297 9.34 3.62 -23.91
C ILE A 297 8.51 3.87 -22.65
N MET A 298 7.18 3.82 -22.76
CA MET A 298 6.26 4.04 -21.63
C MET A 298 6.18 2.85 -20.66
N THR A 299 6.71 1.68 -21.03
CA THR A 299 6.62 0.46 -20.22
C THR A 299 7.79 0.38 -19.24
N PRO A 300 7.57 0.55 -17.92
CA PRO A 300 8.64 0.44 -16.93
C PRO A 300 9.10 -1.01 -16.77
N SER A 301 10.37 -1.18 -16.40
CA SER A 301 10.94 -2.51 -16.15
C SER A 301 10.18 -3.24 -15.03
N GLY A 302 9.78 -4.48 -15.30
CA GLY A 302 9.08 -5.33 -14.33
C GLY A 302 7.55 -5.29 -14.43
N VAL A 303 6.97 -4.38 -15.21
CA VAL A 303 5.55 -4.42 -15.57
C VAL A 303 5.36 -5.25 -16.84
N GLY A 304 4.37 -6.14 -16.83
CA GLY A 304 3.95 -6.85 -18.05
C GLY A 304 2.82 -6.07 -18.72
N ILE A 305 2.98 -5.69 -20.00
CA ILE A 305 1.91 -5.09 -20.80
C ILE A 305 1.72 -5.93 -22.05
N THR A 306 0.49 -6.36 -22.31
CA THR A 306 0.14 -7.02 -23.57
C THR A 306 -1.12 -6.37 -24.16
N PRO A 307 -1.12 -5.97 -25.44
CA PRO A 307 -2.33 -5.49 -26.08
C PRO A 307 -3.39 -6.61 -26.15
N VAL A 308 -4.66 -6.20 -26.15
CA VAL A 308 -5.83 -7.09 -26.29
C VAL A 308 -6.39 -6.99 -27.71
#